data_AF-A0A9D2IG36-F1
#
_entry.id   AF-A0A9D2IG36-F1
#
_cell.length_a   1.000
_cell.length_b   1.000
_cell.length_c   1.000
_cell.angle_alpha   90.00
_cell.angle_beta   90.00
_cell.angle_gamma   90.00
#
_symmetry.space_group_name_H-M   'P 1'
#
loop_
_entity.id
_entity.type
_entity.pdbx_description
1 polymer ?
#
loop_
_entity_poly.entity_id
_entity_poly.type
_entity_poly.pdbx_seq_one_letter_code
_entity_poly.pdbx_strand_id
1 'polypeptide(L)'
;MKTKVWILAAAAGIGLCMGAAVRQGTESPMSPVSMYTEENADMECLSRLDIKEEAAKKIEDYQYVQAHKYDTGWTSAAVNLRARPSDKSQVLEVIGFNTRIQYRQEDQEWYQVRYKGQTGYLHKDYLSLARIPFHDYSAAVNTTKSFMPYTAITSAESPQYRLQQKAYTGTYGIRQVNGRYCVAVGSYYTTAVGTYFDLILENGTVIPCILADCKADRHTDETNRVTFDGSLAEFVVDGKALEKRIWKSGDVSSADASWDSPVKTVRIYEKGCG
;
A
#
# COMPACT_ATOMS: atom_id res chain seq x y z
N MET A 1 -12.46 20.98 6.07
CA MET A 1 -13.67 20.96 6.91
C MET A 1 -13.37 20.09 8.13
N LYS A 2 -13.19 20.68 9.31
CA LYS A 2 -12.89 19.94 10.55
C LYS A 2 -14.19 19.71 11.32
N THR A 3 -14.67 18.47 11.38
CA THR A 3 -15.81 18.07 12.21
C THR A 3 -15.34 17.92 13.65
N LYS A 4 -15.78 18.85 14.50
CA LYS A 4 -15.68 18.73 15.97
C LYS A 4 -16.75 17.76 16.45
N VAL A 5 -16.35 16.65 17.06
CA VAL A 5 -17.27 15.76 17.78
C VAL A 5 -17.46 16.31 19.18
N TRP A 6 -18.71 16.60 19.54
CA TRP A 6 -19.12 16.95 20.90
C TRP A 6 -19.42 15.65 21.66
N ILE A 7 -18.79 15.45 22.81
CA ILE A 7 -19.20 14.44 23.78
C ILE A 7 -19.95 15.19 24.89
N LEU A 8 -21.27 14.99 24.95
CA LEU A 8 -22.10 15.44 26.07
C LEU A 8 -21.82 14.57 27.29
N ALA A 9 -21.38 15.19 28.38
CA ALA A 9 -21.48 14.62 29.72
C ALA A 9 -22.88 14.94 30.28
N ALA A 10 -23.69 13.92 30.51
CA ALA A 10 -24.94 14.06 31.26
C ALA A 10 -24.63 13.95 32.77
N ALA A 11 -24.80 15.07 33.49
CA ALA A 11 -24.88 15.08 34.94
C ALA A 11 -26.28 15.54 35.36
N ALA A 12 -26.87 14.78 36.27
CA ALA A 12 -28.22 14.94 36.78
C ALA A 12 -28.45 16.26 37.52
N GLY A 13 -29.65 16.81 37.38
CA GLY A 13 -30.17 17.91 38.20
C GLY A 13 -31.69 17.78 38.32
N ILE A 14 -32.14 17.14 39.40
CA ILE A 14 -33.55 17.09 39.81
C ILE A 14 -33.78 18.24 40.80
N GLY A 15 -34.82 19.05 40.57
CA GLY A 15 -35.68 19.52 41.66
C GLY A 15 -36.07 21.01 41.70
N LEU A 16 -37.32 21.21 42.17
CA LEU A 16 -38.05 22.41 42.62
C LEU A 16 -38.86 23.22 41.56
N CYS A 17 -40.11 23.64 41.76
CA CYS A 17 -41.10 23.46 42.85
C CYS A 17 -42.50 24.04 42.50
N MET A 18 -43.48 23.72 43.35
CA MET A 18 -44.80 24.35 43.65
C MET A 18 -46.04 23.79 42.89
N GLY A 19 -47.18 23.48 43.55
CA GLY A 19 -47.71 23.98 44.82
C GLY A 19 -48.71 23.08 45.56
N ALA A 20 -49.22 23.63 46.67
CA ALA A 20 -49.74 23.02 47.89
C ALA A 20 -51.19 22.48 47.86
N ALA A 21 -51.52 21.58 48.83
CA ALA A 21 -52.65 21.76 49.77
C ALA A 21 -52.72 20.69 50.89
N VAL A 22 -52.44 21.12 52.13
CA VAL A 22 -53.26 21.02 53.37
C VAL A 22 -53.89 19.67 53.86
N ARG A 23 -53.41 19.27 55.07
CA ARG A 23 -54.08 18.80 56.33
C ARG A 23 -54.02 17.33 56.82
N GLN A 24 -53.73 17.29 58.14
CA GLN A 24 -54.12 16.38 59.25
C GLN A 24 -53.33 15.08 59.53
N GLY A 25 -52.46 15.17 60.55
CA GLY A 25 -52.46 14.40 61.81
C GLY A 25 -52.28 12.88 61.81
N THR A 26 -51.21 12.39 62.46
CA THR A 26 -51.19 11.46 63.63
C THR A 26 -49.75 10.95 63.88
N GLU A 27 -49.46 10.51 65.10
CA GLU A 27 -48.13 10.30 65.70
C GLU A 27 -47.40 8.98 65.31
N SER A 28 -46.06 9.09 65.21
CA SER A 28 -44.93 8.15 65.47
C SER A 28 -44.96 6.67 64.99
N PRO A 29 -43.82 6.14 64.49
CA PRO A 29 -42.74 5.76 65.41
C PRO A 29 -41.37 6.35 65.01
N MET A 30 -40.55 6.60 66.04
CA MET A 30 -39.16 7.02 65.92
C MET A 30 -38.37 6.05 65.03
N SER A 31 -37.93 6.53 63.87
CA SER A 31 -36.94 5.86 63.04
C SER A 31 -35.57 5.85 63.74
N PRO A 32 -34.73 4.82 63.56
CA PRO A 32 -33.40 4.84 64.13
C PRO A 32 -32.62 5.98 63.47
N VAL A 33 -32.16 6.93 64.28
CA VAL A 33 -31.19 7.95 63.85
C VAL A 33 -29.91 7.20 63.52
N SER A 34 -29.66 6.96 62.23
CA SER A 34 -28.35 6.48 61.79
C SER A 34 -27.35 7.57 62.11
N MET A 35 -26.52 7.31 63.12
CA MET A 35 -25.34 8.10 63.41
C MET A 35 -24.40 7.92 62.22
N TYR A 36 -24.51 8.81 61.23
CA TYR A 36 -23.56 8.89 60.13
C TYR A 36 -22.25 9.39 60.73
N THR A 37 -21.37 8.46 61.10
CA THR A 37 -20.01 8.78 61.52
C THR A 37 -19.24 9.30 60.30
N GLU A 38 -18.39 10.32 60.50
CA GLU A 38 -17.57 10.93 59.45
C GLU A 38 -16.72 9.88 58.70
N GLU A 39 -16.30 8.80 59.41
CA GLU A 39 -15.61 7.64 58.83
C GLU A 39 -16.34 6.98 57.64
N ASN A 40 -17.68 6.92 57.65
CA ASN A 40 -18.45 6.29 56.57
C ASN A 40 -18.50 7.16 55.31
N ALA A 41 -18.53 8.49 55.46
CA ALA A 41 -18.50 9.42 54.34
C ALA A 41 -17.11 9.46 53.68
N ASP A 42 -16.06 9.36 54.49
CA ASP A 42 -14.68 9.30 54.01
C ASP A 42 -14.40 8.01 53.24
N MET A 43 -14.91 6.86 53.70
CA MET A 43 -14.80 5.59 52.96
C MET A 43 -15.55 5.59 51.63
N GLU A 44 -16.73 6.22 51.56
CA GLU A 44 -17.47 6.39 50.30
C GLU A 44 -16.75 7.36 49.34
N CYS A 45 -16.12 8.41 49.88
CA CYS A 45 -15.31 9.35 49.11
C CYS A 45 -14.04 8.69 48.56
N LEU A 46 -13.32 7.93 49.37
CA LEU A 46 -12.11 7.19 48.98
C LEU A 46 -12.40 6.16 47.89
N SER A 47 -13.46 5.36 48.04
CA SER A 47 -13.86 4.40 46.99
C SER A 47 -14.29 5.09 45.68
N ARG A 48 -14.97 6.24 45.75
CA ARG A 48 -15.28 7.06 44.56
C ARG A 48 -14.04 7.69 43.92
N LEU A 49 -13.00 7.99 44.68
CA LEU A 49 -11.71 8.48 44.17
C LEU A 49 -10.95 7.37 43.45
N ASP A 50 -10.86 6.18 44.05
CA ASP A 50 -10.22 5.00 43.45
C ASP A 50 -10.87 4.62 42.10
N ILE A 51 -12.21 4.64 42.04
CA ILE A 51 -12.96 4.39 40.79
C ILE A 51 -12.66 5.44 39.71
N LYS A 52 -12.50 6.71 40.09
CA LYS A 52 -12.18 7.79 39.14
C LYS A 52 -10.76 7.66 38.60
N GLU A 53 -9.81 7.29 39.44
CA GLU A 53 -8.41 7.07 39.04
C GLU A 53 -8.29 5.86 38.10
N GLU A 54 -8.96 4.75 38.41
CA GLU A 54 -8.98 3.57 37.54
C GLU A 54 -9.67 3.85 36.19
N ALA A 55 -10.78 4.60 36.19
CA ALA A 55 -11.44 5.03 34.96
C ALA A 55 -10.56 5.96 34.12
N ALA A 56 -9.83 6.90 34.74
CA ALA A 56 -8.90 7.80 34.05
C ALA A 56 -7.77 7.01 33.38
N LYS A 57 -7.17 6.06 34.10
CA LYS A 57 -6.13 5.17 33.55
C LYS A 57 -6.64 4.36 32.36
N LYS A 58 -7.86 3.83 32.43
CA LYS A 58 -8.46 3.07 31.33
C LYS A 58 -8.73 3.94 30.08
N ILE A 59 -9.11 5.19 30.28
CA ILE A 59 -9.28 6.17 29.19
C ILE A 59 -7.91 6.47 28.55
N GLU A 60 -6.88 6.69 29.35
CA GLU A 60 -5.52 6.95 28.89
C GLU A 60 -4.97 5.75 28.09
N ASP A 61 -5.12 4.52 28.60
CA ASP A 61 -4.73 3.29 27.91
C ASP A 61 -5.46 3.15 26.57
N TYR A 62 -6.77 3.41 26.53
CA TYR A 62 -7.55 3.34 25.28
C TYR A 62 -7.06 4.40 24.27
N GLN A 63 -6.85 5.63 24.72
CA GLN A 63 -6.31 6.70 23.87
C GLN A 63 -4.92 6.36 23.34
N TYR A 64 -4.06 5.78 24.17
CA TYR A 64 -2.73 5.31 23.78
C TYR A 64 -2.80 4.21 22.71
N VAL A 65 -3.66 3.22 22.89
CA VAL A 65 -3.87 2.13 21.91
C VAL A 65 -4.40 2.67 20.58
N GLN A 66 -5.36 3.60 20.60
CA GLN A 66 -5.88 4.21 19.37
C GLN A 66 -4.81 5.05 18.66
N ALA A 67 -4.02 5.84 19.38
CA ALA A 67 -2.96 6.67 18.81
C ALA A 67 -1.80 5.84 18.20
N HIS A 68 -1.57 4.62 18.70
CA HIS A 68 -0.48 3.74 18.24
C HIS A 68 -0.94 2.58 17.37
N LYS A 69 -2.23 2.56 17.00
CA LYS A 69 -2.81 1.55 16.11
C LYS A 69 -2.19 1.63 14.73
N TYR A 70 -1.93 0.47 14.13
CA TYR A 70 -1.56 0.38 12.72
C TYR A 70 -2.80 0.07 11.88
N ASP A 71 -2.96 0.82 10.80
CA ASP A 71 -3.90 0.54 9.74
C ASP A 71 -3.25 -0.35 8.67
N THR A 72 -4.07 -0.82 7.73
CA THR A 72 -3.60 -1.58 6.56
C THR A 72 -3.63 -0.70 5.32
N GLY A 73 -2.56 -0.73 4.54
CA GLY A 73 -2.47 -0.05 3.25
C GLY A 73 -1.66 -0.87 2.24
N TRP A 74 -1.46 -0.30 1.06
CA TRP A 74 -0.70 -0.90 -0.03
C TRP A 74 0.31 0.10 -0.58
N THR A 75 1.42 -0.37 -1.13
CA THR A 75 2.37 0.50 -1.81
C THR A 75 1.89 0.86 -3.22
N SER A 76 2.02 2.13 -3.62
CA SER A 76 1.62 2.61 -4.96
C SER A 76 2.76 2.55 -5.99
N ALA A 77 3.99 2.25 -5.56
CA ALA A 77 5.17 2.03 -6.39
C ALA A 77 6.13 1.04 -5.71
N ALA A 78 7.21 0.65 -6.39
CA ALA A 78 8.37 0.10 -5.69
C ALA A 78 9.02 1.22 -4.86
N VAL A 79 9.13 1.02 -3.55
CA VAL A 79 9.47 2.09 -2.61
C VAL A 79 10.46 1.62 -1.55
N ASN A 80 11.40 2.50 -1.20
CA ASN A 80 12.37 2.24 -0.16
C ASN A 80 11.71 2.31 1.23
N LEU A 81 11.79 1.24 2.00
CA LEU A 81 11.58 1.26 3.44
C LEU A 81 12.85 1.79 4.09
N ARG A 82 12.74 2.89 4.82
CA ARG A 82 13.90 3.60 5.36
C ARG A 82 14.03 3.49 6.87
N ALA A 83 15.26 3.60 7.38
CA ALA A 83 15.51 3.49 8.81
C ALA A 83 15.04 4.73 9.62
N ARG A 84 14.88 5.88 8.96
CA ARG A 84 14.39 7.14 9.54
C ARG A 84 13.45 7.86 8.56
N PRO A 85 12.61 8.81 9.03
CA PRO A 85 11.76 9.64 8.17
C PRO A 85 12.58 10.68 7.37
N SER A 86 13.46 10.20 6.49
CA SER A 86 14.30 11.02 5.64
C SER A 86 14.74 10.24 4.40
N ASP A 87 14.70 10.89 3.24
CA ASP A 87 15.17 10.42 1.94
C ASP A 87 16.68 10.13 1.88
N LYS A 88 17.45 10.65 2.83
CA LYS A 88 18.90 10.43 2.98
C LYS A 88 19.26 9.30 3.94
N SER A 89 18.26 8.73 4.63
CA SER A 89 18.51 7.65 5.58
C SER A 89 18.70 6.30 4.90
N GLN A 90 19.32 5.37 5.61
CA GLN A 90 19.59 4.01 5.14
C GLN A 90 18.32 3.35 4.62
N VAL A 91 18.42 2.75 3.43
CA VAL A 91 17.39 1.86 2.89
C VAL A 91 17.52 0.50 3.57
N LEU A 92 16.46 0.07 4.24
CA LEU A 92 16.37 -1.24 4.88
C LEU A 92 15.94 -2.31 3.89
N GLU A 93 15.00 -1.96 3.01
CA GLU A 93 14.38 -2.87 2.04
C GLU A 93 13.72 -2.05 0.91
N VAL A 94 13.53 -2.67 -0.25
CA VAL A 94 12.65 -2.15 -1.30
C VAL A 94 11.33 -2.94 -1.27
N ILE A 95 10.25 -2.27 -0.89
CA ILE A 95 8.91 -2.87 -0.89
C ILE A 95 8.35 -2.76 -2.30
N GLY A 96 8.01 -3.90 -2.90
CA GLY A 96 7.44 -3.96 -4.25
C GLY A 96 6.09 -3.25 -4.36
N PHE A 97 5.72 -2.85 -5.57
CA PHE A 97 4.40 -2.26 -5.88
C PHE A 97 3.22 -3.13 -5.43
N ASN A 98 2.11 -2.48 -5.06
CA ASN A 98 0.84 -3.10 -4.66
C ASN A 98 0.98 -4.12 -3.51
N THR A 99 1.98 -3.92 -2.66
CA THR A 99 2.29 -4.81 -1.53
C THR A 99 1.57 -4.33 -0.29
N ARG A 100 0.87 -5.26 0.39
CA ARG A 100 0.18 -4.96 1.65
C ARG A 100 1.18 -4.64 2.76
N ILE A 101 0.95 -3.55 3.46
CA ILE A 101 1.74 -3.08 4.60
C ILE A 101 0.84 -2.71 5.78
N GLN A 102 1.42 -2.69 6.98
CA GLN A 102 0.80 -2.04 8.13
C GLN A 102 1.47 -0.69 8.34
N TYR A 103 0.69 0.37 8.56
CA TYR A 103 1.25 1.71 8.71
C TYR A 103 0.53 2.51 9.81
N ARG A 104 1.20 3.54 10.31
CA ARG A 104 0.59 4.62 11.09
C ARG A 104 1.26 5.94 10.74
N GLN A 105 0.54 7.04 10.93
CA GLN A 105 1.09 8.37 10.70
C GLN A 105 2.22 8.65 11.70
N GLU A 106 3.37 9.08 11.19
CA GLU A 106 4.49 9.56 12.01
C GLU A 106 4.49 11.09 12.05
N ASP A 107 4.46 11.70 10.87
CA ASP A 107 4.40 13.16 10.72
C ASP A 107 3.55 13.56 9.49
N GLN A 108 3.80 14.76 8.93
CA GLN A 108 3.06 15.25 7.77
C GLN A 108 3.46 14.62 6.43
N GLU A 109 4.65 14.02 6.35
CA GLU A 109 5.27 13.49 5.13
C GLU A 109 5.56 11.98 5.23
N TRP A 110 5.65 11.42 6.42
CA TRP A 110 6.10 10.06 6.66
C TRP A 110 5.09 9.21 7.42
N TYR A 111 5.03 7.95 6.99
CA TYR A 111 4.41 6.86 7.72
C TYR A 111 5.47 5.98 8.36
N GLN A 112 5.26 5.57 9.61
CA GLN A 112 5.97 4.42 10.16
C GLN A 112 5.25 3.15 9.68
N VAL A 113 6.02 2.20 9.14
CA VAL A 113 5.52 1.01 8.45
C VAL A 113 6.10 -0.25 9.08
N ARG A 114 5.26 -1.28 9.24
CA ARG A 114 5.66 -2.65 9.55
C ARG A 114 5.54 -3.51 8.29
N TYR A 115 6.63 -4.19 7.94
CA TYR A 115 6.71 -5.06 6.78
C TYR A 115 7.70 -6.21 7.04
N LYS A 116 7.27 -7.46 6.78
CA LYS A 116 8.08 -8.68 7.01
C LYS A 116 8.78 -8.72 8.39
N GLY A 117 8.08 -8.30 9.45
CA GLY A 117 8.61 -8.28 10.82
C GLY A 117 9.58 -7.13 11.13
N GLN A 118 9.87 -6.24 10.17
CA GLN A 118 10.71 -5.05 10.36
C GLN A 118 9.85 -3.79 10.47
N THR A 119 10.35 -2.79 11.20
CA THR A 119 9.76 -1.46 11.28
C THR A 119 10.67 -0.45 10.58
N GLY A 120 10.09 0.39 9.72
CA GLY A 120 10.80 1.48 9.05
C GLY A 120 9.85 2.61 8.67
N TYR A 121 10.29 3.47 7.75
CA TYR A 121 9.58 4.68 7.36
C TYR A 121 9.40 4.76 5.84
N LEU A 122 8.24 5.23 5.41
CA LEU A 122 7.81 5.33 4.02
C LEU A 122 7.17 6.71 3.78
N HIS A 123 7.50 7.35 2.67
CA HIS A 123 6.94 8.66 2.33
C HIS A 123 5.48 8.54 1.90
N LYS A 124 4.63 9.48 2.32
CA LYS A 124 3.16 9.39 2.20
C LYS A 124 2.66 9.17 0.77
N ASP A 125 3.35 9.74 -0.21
CA ASP A 125 2.99 9.66 -1.63
C ASP A 125 3.00 8.22 -2.17
N TYR A 126 3.67 7.30 -1.46
CA TYR A 126 3.78 5.90 -1.86
C TYR A 126 2.78 4.98 -1.15
N LEU A 127 1.83 5.53 -0.39
CA LEU A 127 0.75 4.79 0.25
C LEU A 127 -0.54 4.86 -0.60
N SER A 128 -1.14 3.71 -0.80
CA SER A 128 -2.51 3.54 -1.30
C SER A 128 -3.38 2.95 -0.19
N LEU A 129 -4.59 3.48 -0.05
CA LEU A 129 -5.58 2.97 0.91
C LEU A 129 -6.30 1.70 0.43
N ALA A 130 -6.12 1.34 -0.84
CA ALA A 130 -6.70 0.16 -1.44
C ALA A 130 -5.68 -0.61 -2.28
N ARG A 131 -5.84 -1.93 -2.34
CA ARG A 131 -5.12 -2.76 -3.29
C ARG A 131 -5.57 -2.40 -4.70
N ILE A 132 -4.63 -2.18 -5.60
CA ILE A 132 -4.94 -1.99 -7.02
C ILE A 132 -5.40 -3.35 -7.58
N PRO A 133 -6.60 -3.44 -8.17
CA PRO A 133 -7.08 -4.67 -8.80
C PRO A 133 -6.17 -5.11 -9.94
N PHE A 134 -6.17 -6.41 -10.23
CA PHE A 134 -5.39 -6.98 -11.32
C PHE A 134 -6.09 -8.19 -11.92
N HIS A 135 -5.74 -8.50 -13.16
CA HIS A 135 -6.14 -9.71 -13.86
C HIS A 135 -4.92 -10.55 -14.23
N ASP A 136 -5.00 -11.85 -13.99
CA ASP A 136 -3.93 -12.79 -14.29
C ASP A 136 -4.28 -13.57 -15.56
N TYR A 137 -3.43 -13.44 -16.57
CA TYR A 137 -3.52 -14.22 -17.81
C TYR A 137 -2.48 -15.33 -17.79
N SER A 138 -2.87 -16.55 -18.13
CA SER A 138 -1.89 -17.61 -18.39
C SER A 138 -1.00 -17.20 -19.56
N ALA A 139 0.30 -17.39 -19.43
CA ALA A 139 1.23 -17.21 -20.54
C ALA A 139 1.08 -18.38 -21.54
N ALA A 140 1.27 -18.08 -22.82
CA ALA A 140 1.49 -19.14 -23.81
C ALA A 140 2.91 -19.71 -23.66
N VAL A 141 3.18 -20.89 -24.24
CA VAL A 141 4.51 -21.52 -24.18
C VAL A 141 5.54 -20.55 -24.72
N ASN A 142 6.58 -20.29 -23.94
CA ASN A 142 7.64 -19.36 -24.25
C ASN A 142 8.96 -19.90 -23.73
N THR A 143 10.03 -19.68 -24.46
CA THR A 143 11.37 -20.14 -24.10
C THR A 143 12.37 -19.01 -23.99
N THR A 144 12.05 -17.83 -24.52
CA THR A 144 12.98 -16.70 -24.60
C THR A 144 12.30 -15.37 -24.27
N LYS A 145 13.04 -14.47 -23.62
CA LYS A 145 12.67 -13.06 -23.41
C LYS A 145 13.55 -12.20 -24.31
N SER A 146 13.02 -11.83 -25.47
CA SER A 146 13.77 -11.06 -26.48
C SER A 146 13.95 -9.61 -26.06
N PHE A 147 14.67 -8.83 -26.88
CA PHE A 147 14.84 -7.40 -26.66
C PHE A 147 14.86 -6.60 -27.96
N MET A 148 14.46 -5.33 -27.87
CA MET A 148 14.52 -4.34 -28.94
C MET A 148 15.21 -3.06 -28.46
N PRO A 149 15.97 -2.37 -29.33
CA PRO A 149 16.56 -1.09 -28.96
C PRO A 149 15.48 0.00 -28.85
N TYR A 150 15.53 0.83 -27.82
CA TYR A 150 14.58 1.94 -27.65
C TYR A 150 14.61 2.94 -28.82
N THR A 151 15.73 3.01 -29.55
CA THR A 151 15.91 3.86 -30.73
C THR A 151 15.06 3.42 -31.92
N ALA A 152 14.47 2.22 -31.89
CA ALA A 152 13.50 1.79 -32.90
C ALA A 152 12.11 2.44 -32.70
N ILE A 153 11.82 2.97 -31.50
CA ILE A 153 10.59 3.71 -31.21
C ILE A 153 10.81 5.17 -31.64
N THR A 154 10.40 5.53 -32.86
CA THR A 154 10.75 6.82 -33.49
C THR A 154 9.59 7.79 -33.67
N SER A 155 8.34 7.33 -33.59
CA SER A 155 7.17 8.19 -33.78
C SER A 155 6.95 9.13 -32.59
N ALA A 156 7.41 10.37 -32.71
CA ALA A 156 7.46 11.35 -31.61
C ALA A 156 6.11 11.61 -30.93
N GLU A 157 5.01 11.47 -31.67
CA GLU A 157 3.66 11.69 -31.16
C GLU A 157 3.03 10.46 -30.48
N SER A 158 3.69 9.31 -30.55
CA SER A 158 3.16 8.08 -29.98
C SER A 158 3.26 8.06 -28.45
N PRO A 159 2.31 7.43 -27.74
CA PRO A 159 2.45 7.18 -26.30
C PRO A 159 3.75 6.44 -25.94
N GLN A 160 4.19 5.51 -26.79
CA GLN A 160 5.43 4.75 -26.65
C GLN A 160 6.65 5.68 -26.59
N TYR A 161 6.76 6.60 -27.56
CA TYR A 161 7.87 7.53 -27.62
C TYR A 161 7.89 8.45 -26.39
N ARG A 162 6.72 8.98 -26.01
CA ARG A 162 6.57 9.81 -24.81
C ARG A 162 6.94 9.08 -23.53
N LEU A 163 6.66 7.76 -23.44
CA LEU A 163 7.12 6.94 -22.32
C LEU A 163 8.64 6.81 -22.32
N GLN A 164 9.26 6.57 -23.48
CA GLN A 164 10.72 6.45 -23.58
C GLN A 164 11.45 7.74 -23.19
N GLN A 165 10.86 8.92 -23.37
CA GLN A 165 11.42 10.18 -22.87
C GLN A 165 11.47 10.27 -21.34
N LYS A 166 10.61 9.52 -20.63
CA LYS A 166 10.59 9.43 -19.16
C LYS A 166 11.47 8.30 -18.64
N ALA A 167 11.84 7.36 -19.50
CA ALA A 167 12.60 6.19 -19.11
C ALA A 167 14.07 6.54 -18.86
N TYR A 168 14.69 5.82 -17.93
CA TYR A 168 16.13 5.82 -17.72
C TYR A 168 16.68 4.43 -18.07
N THR A 169 17.99 4.34 -18.32
CA THR A 169 18.68 3.07 -18.53
C THR A 169 19.08 2.53 -17.16
N GLY A 170 18.48 1.43 -16.73
CA GLY A 170 18.75 0.77 -15.46
C GLY A 170 19.84 -0.30 -15.57
N THR A 171 19.87 -1.18 -14.57
CA THR A 171 20.75 -2.35 -14.54
C THR A 171 20.59 -3.19 -15.81
N TYR A 172 21.68 -3.85 -16.22
CA TYR A 172 21.74 -4.68 -17.42
C TYR A 172 21.62 -3.94 -18.76
N GLY A 173 21.42 -2.61 -18.75
CA GLY A 173 21.16 -1.80 -19.94
C GLY A 173 19.69 -1.81 -20.38
N ILE A 174 18.77 -2.25 -19.52
CA ILE A 174 17.34 -2.31 -19.80
C ILE A 174 16.68 -0.98 -19.41
N ARG A 175 15.78 -0.47 -20.25
CA ARG A 175 15.04 0.78 -19.99
C ARG A 175 14.02 0.56 -18.87
N GLN A 176 13.84 1.55 -18.01
CA GLN A 176 12.92 1.50 -16.87
C GLN A 176 12.16 2.82 -16.68
N VAL A 177 10.94 2.71 -16.16
CA VAL A 177 10.12 3.84 -15.67
C VAL A 177 9.59 3.47 -14.29
N ASN A 178 9.75 4.35 -13.30
CA ASN A 178 9.24 4.16 -11.93
C ASN A 178 9.68 2.81 -11.29
N GLY A 179 10.91 2.37 -11.56
CA GLY A 179 11.45 1.10 -11.07
C GLY A 179 10.88 -0.16 -11.75
N ARG A 180 10.17 -0.01 -12.87
CA ARG A 180 9.62 -1.13 -13.66
C ARG A 180 10.29 -1.20 -15.03
N TYR A 181 10.54 -2.40 -15.52
CA TYR A 181 11.18 -2.63 -16.81
C TYR A 181 10.24 -2.29 -17.96
N CYS A 182 10.73 -1.51 -18.93
CA CYS A 182 10.02 -1.23 -20.17
C CYS A 182 9.97 -2.50 -21.03
N VAL A 183 8.77 -3.02 -21.25
CA VAL A 183 8.57 -4.29 -21.96
C VAL A 183 7.39 -4.16 -22.92
N ALA A 184 7.51 -4.78 -24.08
CA ALA A 184 6.43 -5.00 -25.03
C ALA A 184 5.85 -6.41 -24.86
N VAL A 185 4.53 -6.51 -24.90
CA VAL A 185 3.78 -7.78 -24.96
C VAL A 185 2.73 -7.67 -26.06
N GLY A 186 2.15 -8.81 -26.45
CA GLY A 186 1.07 -8.85 -27.45
C GLY A 186 -0.21 -8.15 -26.98
N SER A 187 -0.98 -7.64 -27.94
CA SER A 187 -2.21 -6.86 -27.72
C SER A 187 -3.31 -7.61 -26.95
N TYR A 188 -3.25 -8.95 -26.93
CA TYR A 188 -4.13 -9.80 -26.12
C TYR A 188 -4.12 -9.42 -24.64
N TYR A 189 -2.96 -9.03 -24.10
CA TYR A 189 -2.79 -8.72 -22.68
C TYR A 189 -3.19 -7.27 -22.36
N THR A 190 -2.67 -6.32 -23.14
CA THR A 190 -2.97 -4.89 -23.00
C THR A 190 -2.46 -4.11 -24.20
N THR A 191 -3.11 -2.99 -24.52
CA THR A 191 -2.71 -2.09 -25.61
C THR A 191 -2.37 -0.68 -25.11
N ALA A 192 -2.65 -0.38 -23.84
CA ALA A 192 -2.47 0.94 -23.28
C ALA A 192 -1.04 1.11 -22.75
N VAL A 193 -0.18 1.80 -23.50
CA VAL A 193 1.19 2.15 -23.09
C VAL A 193 1.19 2.83 -21.72
N GLY A 194 2.13 2.43 -20.87
CA GLY A 194 2.24 2.86 -19.48
C GLY A 194 1.48 1.99 -18.48
N THR A 195 0.72 1.00 -18.94
CA THR A 195 0.06 0.02 -18.06
C THR A 195 1.11 -0.79 -17.30
N TYR A 196 0.95 -0.87 -15.98
CA TYR A 196 1.79 -1.74 -15.15
C TYR A 196 1.34 -3.18 -15.31
N PHE A 197 2.31 -4.06 -15.46
CA PHE A 197 2.08 -5.50 -15.42
C PHE A 197 3.27 -6.21 -14.80
N ASP A 198 3.09 -7.45 -14.37
CA ASP A 198 4.20 -8.31 -13.96
C ASP A 198 4.26 -9.54 -14.87
N LEU A 199 5.48 -9.97 -15.17
CA LEU A 199 5.74 -11.33 -15.65
C LEU A 199 6.06 -12.19 -14.44
N ILE A 200 5.22 -13.18 -14.16
CA ILE A 200 5.43 -14.16 -13.09
C ILE A 200 5.96 -15.43 -13.74
N LEU A 201 7.18 -15.82 -13.38
CA LEU A 201 7.85 -16.98 -13.94
C LEU A 201 7.42 -18.27 -13.24
N GLU A 202 7.67 -19.42 -13.86
CA GLU A 202 7.34 -20.73 -13.28
C GLU A 202 8.05 -20.99 -11.95
N ASN A 203 9.27 -20.48 -11.80
CA ASN A 203 10.03 -20.55 -10.54
C ASN A 203 9.53 -19.59 -9.44
N GLY A 204 8.47 -18.82 -9.70
CA GLY A 204 7.87 -17.86 -8.77
C GLY A 204 8.49 -16.46 -8.79
N THR A 205 9.54 -16.23 -9.59
CA THR A 205 10.15 -14.91 -9.75
C THR A 205 9.16 -13.95 -10.41
N VAL A 206 9.10 -12.72 -9.91
CA VAL A 206 8.25 -11.66 -10.45
C VAL A 206 9.13 -10.60 -11.08
N ILE A 207 8.94 -10.36 -12.37
CA ILE A 207 9.60 -9.27 -13.10
C ILE A 207 8.59 -8.12 -13.26
N PRO A 208 8.80 -6.98 -12.57
CA PRO A 208 7.88 -5.85 -12.65
C PRO A 208 8.09 -5.06 -13.93
N CYS A 209 7.03 -4.96 -14.73
CA CYS A 209 7.06 -4.40 -16.07
C CYS A 209 6.09 -3.22 -16.23
N ILE A 210 6.36 -2.41 -17.24
CA ILE A 210 5.49 -1.36 -17.74
C ILE A 210 5.40 -1.48 -19.26
N LEU A 211 4.18 -1.45 -19.81
CA LEU A 211 3.97 -1.57 -21.25
C LEU A 211 4.62 -0.40 -21.97
N ALA A 212 5.71 -0.67 -22.68
CA ALA A 212 6.51 0.36 -23.35
C ALA A 212 6.27 0.43 -24.85
N ASP A 213 5.84 -0.68 -25.42
CA ASP A 213 5.33 -0.79 -26.77
C ASP A 213 4.26 -1.88 -26.81
N CYS A 214 3.35 -1.80 -27.76
CA CYS A 214 2.43 -2.89 -28.05
C CYS A 214 2.97 -3.58 -29.30
N LYS A 215 3.32 -4.86 -29.20
CA LYS A 215 3.76 -5.60 -30.39
C LYS A 215 2.64 -5.55 -31.43
N ALA A 216 2.95 -5.08 -32.63
CA ALA A 216 1.96 -4.93 -33.70
C ALA A 216 1.36 -6.30 -34.06
N ASP A 217 0.03 -6.38 -34.23
CA ASP A 217 -0.73 -7.62 -34.48
C ASP A 217 -0.21 -8.42 -35.70
N ARG A 218 0.52 -7.78 -36.62
CA ARG A 218 1.18 -8.42 -37.78
C ARG A 218 2.38 -9.31 -37.39
N HIS A 219 2.88 -9.20 -36.17
CA HIS A 219 4.05 -9.94 -35.67
C HIS A 219 3.70 -11.04 -34.67
N THR A 220 2.43 -11.16 -34.29
CA THR A 220 1.93 -12.19 -33.39
C THR A 220 1.22 -13.31 -34.15
N ASP A 221 1.16 -14.51 -33.55
CA ASP A 221 0.34 -15.61 -34.07
C ASP A 221 -1.15 -15.22 -34.11
N GLU A 222 -2.02 -16.11 -34.63
CA GLU A 222 -3.47 -15.88 -34.71
C GLU A 222 -4.13 -15.58 -33.34
N THR A 223 -3.40 -15.77 -32.23
CA THR A 223 -3.88 -15.51 -30.87
C THR A 223 -3.39 -14.19 -30.26
N ASN A 224 -2.52 -13.45 -30.96
CA ASN A 224 -1.92 -12.19 -30.50
C ASN A 224 -1.12 -12.30 -29.18
N ARG A 225 -0.61 -13.50 -28.84
CA ARG A 225 0.03 -13.77 -27.53
C ARG A 225 1.53 -14.01 -27.64
N VAL A 226 2.00 -14.68 -28.69
CA VAL A 226 3.41 -15.00 -28.90
C VAL A 226 3.80 -14.56 -30.31
N THR A 227 5.03 -14.10 -30.48
CA THR A 227 5.57 -13.81 -31.82
C THR A 227 6.12 -15.05 -32.49
N PHE A 228 6.33 -15.01 -33.81
CA PHE A 228 6.87 -16.15 -34.58
C PHE A 228 8.23 -16.67 -34.08
N ASP A 229 8.99 -15.86 -33.32
CA ASP A 229 10.25 -16.24 -32.68
C ASP A 229 10.07 -16.96 -31.32
N GLY A 230 8.82 -17.16 -30.87
CA GLY A 230 8.49 -17.79 -29.59
C GLY A 230 8.56 -16.87 -28.36
N SER A 231 8.82 -15.56 -28.54
CA SER A 231 8.91 -14.62 -27.43
C SER A 231 7.55 -14.07 -27.01
N LEU A 232 7.25 -14.19 -25.71
CA LEU A 232 6.06 -13.61 -25.08
C LEU A 232 6.25 -12.11 -24.78
N ALA A 233 7.49 -11.74 -24.43
CA ALA A 233 7.87 -10.43 -23.94
C ALA A 233 9.15 -9.97 -24.62
N GLU A 234 9.17 -8.72 -25.05
CA GLU A 234 10.34 -8.08 -25.66
C GLU A 234 10.75 -6.86 -24.82
N PHE A 235 11.93 -6.91 -24.20
CA PHE A 235 12.41 -5.83 -23.34
C PHE A 235 12.97 -4.69 -24.18
N VAL A 236 12.65 -3.47 -23.78
CA VAL A 236 13.22 -2.28 -24.40
C VAL A 236 14.57 -1.98 -23.76
N VAL A 237 15.63 -1.92 -24.58
CA VAL A 237 17.01 -1.79 -24.11
C VAL A 237 17.71 -0.58 -24.71
N ASP A 238 18.71 -0.07 -23.98
CA ASP A 238 19.72 0.83 -24.51
C ASP A 238 20.88 -0.01 -25.06
N GLY A 239 20.93 -0.15 -26.39
CA GLY A 239 21.93 -0.99 -27.05
C GLY A 239 23.39 -0.60 -26.75
N LYS A 240 23.66 0.64 -26.35
CA LYS A 240 25.01 1.08 -25.98
C LYS A 240 25.40 0.65 -24.56
N ALA A 241 24.42 0.44 -23.70
CA ALA A 241 24.60 0.04 -22.30
C ALA A 241 24.25 -1.43 -22.04
N LEU A 242 23.66 -2.13 -23.02
CA LEU A 242 23.23 -3.53 -22.89
C LEU A 242 24.43 -4.42 -22.55
N GLU A 243 24.26 -5.23 -21.52
CA GLU A 243 25.33 -6.13 -21.10
C GLU A 243 25.64 -7.17 -22.18
N LYS A 244 26.93 -7.41 -22.40
CA LYS A 244 27.44 -8.26 -23.49
C LYS A 244 26.86 -9.68 -23.49
N ARG A 245 26.54 -10.24 -22.32
CA ARG A 245 25.96 -11.59 -22.23
C ARG A 245 24.55 -11.64 -22.83
N ILE A 246 23.74 -10.63 -22.55
CA ILE A 246 22.38 -10.49 -23.09
C ILE A 246 22.45 -10.27 -24.60
N TRP A 247 23.34 -9.38 -25.05
CA TRP A 247 23.55 -9.14 -26.47
C TRP A 247 23.93 -10.42 -27.23
N LYS A 248 24.81 -11.25 -26.65
CA LYS A 248 25.28 -12.49 -27.28
C LYS A 248 24.23 -13.61 -27.27
N SER A 249 23.41 -13.71 -26.23
CA SER A 249 22.38 -14.74 -26.12
C SER A 249 21.13 -14.40 -26.93
N GLY A 250 20.85 -13.11 -27.17
CA GLY A 250 19.55 -12.67 -27.69
C GLY A 250 18.42 -12.76 -26.65
N ASP A 251 18.73 -13.13 -25.40
CA ASP A 251 17.76 -13.45 -24.36
C ASP A 251 18.11 -12.75 -23.03
N VAL A 252 17.17 -11.93 -22.58
CA VAL A 252 17.21 -11.18 -21.33
C VAL A 252 17.15 -12.09 -20.11
N SER A 253 16.73 -13.35 -20.24
CA SER A 253 16.81 -14.34 -19.17
C SER A 253 18.24 -14.53 -18.66
N SER A 254 19.26 -14.23 -19.47
CA SER A 254 20.67 -14.22 -19.05
C SER A 254 21.05 -13.06 -18.13
N ALA A 255 20.18 -12.04 -17.95
CA ALA A 255 20.44 -10.89 -17.09
C ALA A 255 20.61 -11.29 -15.62
N ASP A 256 19.77 -12.21 -15.14
CA ASP A 256 19.74 -12.66 -13.75
C ASP A 256 19.35 -14.14 -13.70
N ALA A 257 20.03 -14.94 -12.88
CA ALA A 257 19.75 -16.38 -12.79
C ALA A 257 18.30 -16.69 -12.38
N SER A 258 17.65 -15.80 -11.61
CA SER A 258 16.24 -15.95 -11.26
C SER A 258 15.30 -15.77 -12.46
N TRP A 259 15.77 -15.17 -13.56
CA TRP A 259 14.99 -14.91 -14.77
C TRP A 259 15.05 -16.06 -15.78
N ASP A 260 15.90 -17.06 -15.53
CA ASP A 260 16.05 -18.28 -16.32
C ASP A 260 14.91 -19.27 -16.01
N SER A 261 13.69 -18.85 -16.35
CA SER A 261 12.47 -19.64 -16.23
C SER A 261 11.42 -19.07 -17.20
N PRO A 262 10.58 -19.93 -17.82
CA PRO A 262 9.47 -19.48 -18.65
C PRO A 262 8.53 -18.56 -17.88
N VAL A 263 7.91 -17.62 -18.58
CA VAL A 263 6.80 -16.85 -18.02
C VAL A 263 5.60 -17.79 -17.89
N LYS A 264 5.01 -17.84 -16.70
CA LYS A 264 3.81 -18.61 -16.39
C LYS A 264 2.55 -17.75 -16.44
N THR A 265 2.65 -16.51 -15.95
CA THR A 265 1.49 -15.61 -15.82
C THR A 265 1.89 -14.18 -16.17
N VAL A 266 1.02 -13.52 -16.93
CA VAL A 266 1.07 -12.07 -17.18
C VAL A 266 -0.01 -11.43 -16.32
N ARG A 267 0.39 -10.70 -15.28
CA ARG A 267 -0.53 -10.00 -14.37
C ARG A 267 -0.69 -8.56 -14.81
N ILE A 268 -1.87 -8.16 -15.25
CA ILE A 268 -2.18 -6.79 -15.67
C ILE A 268 -2.85 -6.04 -14.52
N TYR A 269 -2.31 -4.90 -14.13
CA TYR A 269 -2.91 -4.05 -13.12
C TYR A 269 -3.89 -3.06 -13.75
N GLU A 270 -5.06 -2.92 -13.14
CA GLU A 270 -6.00 -1.88 -13.53
C GLU A 270 -5.39 -0.51 -13.21
N LYS A 271 -5.71 0.51 -14.01
CA LYS A 271 -5.34 1.89 -13.69
C LYS A 271 -6.01 2.23 -12.36
N GLY A 272 -5.22 2.45 -11.31
CA GLY A 272 -5.76 2.91 -10.04
C GLY A 272 -6.58 4.19 -10.25
N CYS A 273 -7.76 4.26 -9.63
CA CYS A 273 -8.50 5.50 -9.47
C CYS A 273 -7.67 6.43 -8.57
N GLY A 274 -6.73 7.17 -9.18
CA GLY A 274 -6.02 8.27 -8.54
C GLY A 274 -6.85 9.54 -8.62
#